data_AF-A0A9N8JHC1-F1
#
_entry.id   AF-A0A9N8JHC1-F1
#
_cell.length_a   1.000
_cell.length_b   1.000
_cell.length_c   1.000
_cell.angle_alpha   90.00
_cell.angle_beta   90.00
_cell.angle_gamma   90.00
#
_symmetry.space_group_name_H-M   'P 1'
#
loop_
_entity.id
_entity.type
_entity.pdbx_description
1 polymer ?
#
loop_
_entity_poly.entity_id
_entity_poly.type
_entity_poly.pdbx_seq_one_letter_code
_entity_poly.pdbx_strand_id
1 'polypeptide(L)'
;MCLGVGLQAGAANFGMFVSARLLIGFGDCIVLGSAPLLITELAPPQDRAVLVTLSGASYHSGAFIASTSSQSTDTPIALAR
;
A
#
# COMPACT_ATOMS: atom_id res chain seq x y z
N MET A 1 -3.77 2.32 -8.72
CA MET A 1 -3.83 1.15 -7.81
C MET A 1 -4.76 0.05 -8.31
N CYS A 2 -6.06 0.28 -8.50
CA CYS A 2 -7.02 -0.78 -8.85
C CYS A 2 -6.69 -1.56 -10.13
N LEU A 3 -6.23 -0.89 -11.20
CA LEU A 3 -5.84 -1.55 -12.46
C LEU A 3 -4.62 -2.46 -12.29
N GLY A 4 -3.62 -2.03 -11.51
CA GLY A 4 -2.42 -2.82 -11.23
C GLY A 4 -2.72 -4.05 -10.37
N VAL A 5 -3.59 -3.92 -9.37
CA VAL A 5 -4.04 -5.04 -8.52
C VAL A 5 -4.85 -6.05 -9.32
N GLY A 6 -5.77 -5.59 -10.18
CA GLY A 6 -6.54 -6.49 -11.05
C GLY A 6 -5.65 -7.27 -12.02
N LEU A 7 -4.64 -6.61 -12.61
CA LEU A 7 -3.67 -7.25 -13.48
C LEU A 7 -2.76 -8.24 -12.72
N GLN A 8 -2.36 -7.89 -11.48
CA GLN A 8 -1.53 -8.73 -10.64
C GLN A 8 -2.28 -9.97 -10.13
N ALA A 9 -3.57 -9.84 -9.79
CA ALA A 9 -4.42 -10.93 -9.33
C ALA A 9 -4.75 -11.94 -10.45
N GLY A 10 -4.83 -11.48 -11.70
CA GLY A 10 -5.06 -12.31 -12.89
C GLY A 10 -3.78 -12.70 -13.65
N ALA A 11 -2.59 -12.48 -13.10
CA ALA A 11 -1.33 -12.66 -13.83
C ALA A 11 -1.05 -14.14 -14.12
N ALA A 12 -1.09 -14.52 -15.40
CA ALA A 12 -0.81 -15.89 -15.85
C ALA A 12 0.67 -16.14 -16.24
N ASN A 13 1.46 -15.07 -16.42
CA ASN A 13 2.86 -15.14 -16.87
C ASN A 13 3.75 -14.24 -16.02
N PHE A 14 5.02 -14.62 -15.83
CA PHE A 14 5.99 -13.87 -15.02
C PHE A 14 6.16 -12.41 -15.48
N GLY A 15 6.18 -12.17 -16.80
CA GLY A 15 6.26 -10.82 -17.36
C GLY A 15 5.05 -9.93 -17.01
N MET A 16 3.86 -10.52 -16.90
CA MET A 16 2.63 -9.81 -16.52
C MET A 16 2.61 -9.47 -15.03
N PHE A 17 3.21 -10.33 -14.19
CA PHE A 17 3.38 -10.06 -12.77
C PHE A 17 4.36 -8.89 -12.52
N VAL A 18 5.50 -8.88 -13.21
CA VAL A 18 6.51 -7.82 -13.10
C VAL A 18 5.96 -6.47 -13.59
N SER A 19 5.28 -6.44 -14.74
CA SER A 19 4.70 -5.20 -15.26
C SER A 19 3.60 -4.64 -14.35
N ALA A 20 2.77 -5.51 -13.76
CA ALA A 20 1.79 -5.10 -12.75
C ALA A 20 2.46 -4.48 -11.52
N ARG A 21 3.56 -5.07 -11.03
CA ARG A 21 4.32 -4.55 -9.88
C ARG A 21 4.93 -3.18 -10.14
N LEU A 22 5.42 -2.94 -11.35
CA LEU A 22 5.96 -1.64 -11.76
C LEU A 22 4.86 -0.58 -11.87
N LEU A 23 3.70 -0.92 -12.43
CA LEU A 23 2.54 -0.02 -12.50
C LEU A 23 1.99 0.35 -11.12
N ILE A 24 1.93 -0.62 -10.21
CA ILE A 24 1.58 -0.38 -8.80
C ILE A 24 2.63 0.53 -8.17
N GLY A 25 3.92 0.20 -8.27
CA GLY A 25 5.00 1.00 -7.69
C GLY A 25 5.02 2.45 -8.18
N PHE A 26 4.83 2.65 -9.48
CA PHE A 26 4.75 4.00 -10.06
C PHE A 26 3.59 4.82 -9.49
N GLY A 27 2.42 4.20 -9.34
CA GLY A 27 1.27 4.87 -8.71
C GLY A 27 1.51 5.19 -7.22
N ASP A 28 2.22 4.33 -6.49
CA ASP A 28 2.52 4.52 -5.07
C ASP A 28 3.46 5.70 -4.85
N CYS A 29 4.49 5.84 -5.69
CA CYS A 29 5.43 6.98 -5.63
C CYS A 29 4.72 8.33 -5.81
N ILE A 30 3.75 8.41 -6.72
CA ILE A 30 2.99 9.64 -6.97
C ILE A 30 2.17 10.00 -5.73
N VAL A 31 1.44 9.03 -5.17
CA VAL A 31 0.60 9.25 -3.98
C VAL A 31 1.44 9.65 -2.77
N LEU A 32 2.54 8.93 -2.51
CA LEU A 32 3.38 9.20 -1.35
C LEU A 32 4.12 10.55 -1.45
N GLY A 33 4.37 11.03 -2.68
CA GLY A 33 4.95 12.35 -2.93
C GLY A 33 3.92 13.49 -2.88
N SER A 34 2.71 13.28 -3.39
CA SER A 34 1.67 14.33 -3.48
C SER A 34 0.84 14.47 -2.20
N ALA A 35 0.63 13.38 -1.46
CA ALA A 35 -0.18 13.37 -0.23
C ALA A 35 0.37 14.31 0.87
N PRO A 36 1.64 14.22 1.30
CA PRO A 36 2.16 15.12 2.32
C PRO A 36 2.19 16.57 1.85
N LEU A 37 2.41 16.79 0.55
CA LEU A 37 2.44 18.12 -0.07
C LEU A 37 1.05 18.78 -0.02
N LEU A 38 0.00 18.07 -0.41
CA LEU A 38 -1.38 18.56 -0.31
C LEU A 38 -1.80 18.79 1.14
N ILE A 39 -1.40 17.89 2.05
CA ILE A 39 -1.66 18.02 3.48
C ILE A 39 -1.02 19.30 4.05
N THR A 40 0.19 19.64 3.62
CA THR A 40 0.86 20.88 4.08
C THR A 40 0.21 22.15 3.56
N GLU A 41 -0.43 22.12 2.39
CA GLU A 41 -1.16 23.27 1.83
C GLU A 41 -2.48 23.53 2.57
N LEU A 42 -3.16 22.46 3.01
CA LEU A 42 -4.48 22.57 3.67
C LEU A 42 -4.39 22.84 5.18
N ALA A 43 -3.29 22.45 5.82
CA ALA A 43 -3.18 22.48 7.28
C ALA A 43 -2.61 23.80 7.83
N PRO A 44 -3.15 24.31 8.97
CA PRO A 44 -2.59 25.46 9.67
C PRO A 44 -1.16 25.14 10.17
N PRO A 45 -0.24 26.14 10.18
CA PRO A 45 1.21 25.94 10.33
C PRO A 45 1.64 25.20 11.61
N GLN A 46 0.81 25.21 12.65
CA GLN A 46 1.02 24.49 13.91
C GLN A 46 0.81 22.96 13.81
N ASP A 47 -0.07 22.49 12.92
CA ASP A 47 -0.49 21.07 12.87
C ASP A 47 0.10 20.31 11.68
N ARG A 48 0.82 20.98 10.77
CA ARG A 48 1.38 20.41 9.54
C ARG A 48 2.23 19.17 9.79
N ALA A 49 3.09 19.21 10.81
CA ALA A 49 3.95 18.09 11.16
C ALA A 49 3.15 16.86 11.64
N VAL A 50 2.10 17.07 12.43
CA VAL A 50 1.25 16.00 12.95
C VAL A 50 0.46 15.33 11.82
N LEU A 51 -0.12 16.14 10.93
CA LEU A 51 -0.93 15.64 9.82
C LEU A 51 -0.11 14.85 8.78
N VAL A 52 1.12 15.29 8.48
CA VAL A 52 2.05 14.54 7.60
C VAL A 52 2.47 13.23 8.27
N THR A 53 2.78 13.25 9.56
CA THR A 53 3.14 12.05 10.32
C THR A 53 1.98 11.05 10.37
N LEU A 54 0.74 11.54 10.48
CA LEU A 54 -0.47 10.72 10.43
C LEU A 54 -0.65 10.03 9.06
N SER A 55 -0.31 10.72 7.96
CA SER A 55 -0.31 10.11 6.62
C SER A 55 0.73 8.98 6.48
N GLY A 56 1.88 9.09 7.14
CA GLY A 56 2.86 8.00 7.18
C GLY A 56 2.41 6.84 8.08
N ALA A 57 1.80 7.18 9.22
CA ALA A 57 1.27 6.20 10.17
C ALA A 57 0.11 5.38 9.58
N SER A 58 -0.78 6.01 8.81
CA SER A 58 -1.89 5.31 8.14
C SER A 58 -1.39 4.33 7.07
N TYR A 59 -0.29 4.63 6.40
CA TYR A 59 0.35 3.69 5.47
C TYR A 59 0.92 2.48 6.20
N HIS A 60 1.63 2.69 7.33
CA HIS A 60 2.17 1.60 8.14
C HIS A 60 1.08 0.76 8.82
N SER A 61 -0.02 1.35 9.27
CA SER A 61 -1.13 0.60 9.86
C SER A 61 -1.83 -0.28 8.81
N GLY A 62 -1.96 0.19 7.56
CA GLY A 62 -2.44 -0.63 6.45
C GLY A 62 -1.56 -1.85 6.19
N ALA A 63 -0.23 -1.69 6.22
CA ALA A 63 0.71 -2.80 6.06
C ALA A 63 0.61 -3.85 7.19
N PHE A 64 0.38 -3.40 8.42
CA PHE A 64 0.12 -4.30 9.55
C PHE A 64 -1.15 -5.14 9.33
N ILE A 65 -2.26 -4.50 8.96
CA ILE A 65 -3.53 -5.19 8.68
C ILE A 65 -3.38 -6.16 7.50
N ALA A 66 -2.62 -5.82 6.47
CA ALA A 66 -2.35 -6.72 5.35
C ALA A 66 -1.52 -7.95 5.76
N SER A 67 -0.54 -7.76 6.65
CA SER A 67 0.27 -8.87 7.17
C SER A 67 -0.56 -9.85 8.01
N THR A 68 -1.50 -9.34 8.81
CA THR A 68 -2.35 -10.20 9.65
C THR A 68 -3.35 -11.02 8.83
N SER A 69 -3.92 -10.44 7.77
CA SER A 69 -4.91 -11.13 6.92
C SER A 69 -4.28 -12.18 6.00
N SER A 70 -3.09 -11.90 5.46
CA SER A 70 -2.35 -12.86 4.62
C SER A 70 -1.94 -14.09 5.42
N GLN A 71 -1.41 -13.90 6.63
CA GLN A 71 -0.94 -15.00 7.47
C GLN A 71 -2.08 -15.90 7.99
N SER A 72 -3.28 -15.35 8.14
CA SER A 72 -4.47 -16.10 8.58
C SER A 72 -4.98 -17.09 7.52
N THR A 73 -4.67 -16.89 6.25
CA THR A 73 -5.15 -17.75 5.15
C THR A 73 -4.29 -19.02 4.98
N ASP A 74 -3.01 -18.98 5.38
CA ASP A 74 -2.06 -20.08 5.22
C ASP A 74 -1.98 -21.04 6.43
N THR A 75 -2.69 -20.75 7.52
CA THR A 75 -2.63 -21.54 8.76
C THR A 75 -3.44 -22.85 8.82
N PRO A 76 -4.44 -23.19 7.95
CA PRO A 76 -5.17 -24.45 8.12
C PRO A 76 -4.35 -25.71 7.76
N ILE A 77 -3.16 -25.58 7.16
CA ILE A 77 -2.34 -26.72 6.71
C ILE A 77 -1.06 -26.96 7.51
N ALA A 78 -0.67 -26.04 8.40
CA ALA A 78 0.60 -26.12 9.14
C ALA A 78 0.48 -26.68 10.57
N LEU A 79 -0.73 -26.71 11.15
CA LEU A 79 -0.98 -27.25 12.51
C LEU A 79 -1.54 -28.70 12.51
N ALA A 80 -1.68 -29.33 11.34
CA ALA A 80 -2.18 -30.69 11.17
C ALA A 80 -1.08 -31.74 10.88
N ARG A 81 0.20 -31.39 11.08
CA ARG A 81 1.36 -32.29 10.92
C ARG A 81 2.25 -32.28 12.14
#